data_AF-A0AB34SB27-F1
#
_entry.id   AF-A0AB34SB27-F1
#
_cell.length_a   1.000
_cell.length_b   1.000
_cell.length_c   1.000
_cell.angle_alpha   90.00
_cell.angle_beta   90.00
_cell.angle_gamma   90.00
#
_symmetry.space_group_name_H-M   'P 1'
#
loop_
_entity.id
_entity.type
_entity.pdbx_description
1 polymer ?
#
loop_
_entity_poly.entity_id
_entity_poly.type
_entity_poly.pdbx_seq_one_letter_code
_entity_poly.pdbx_strand_id
1 'polypeptide(L)'
;MKKWLFLTALTALLLGACSTENEVSQENTDKQIGFVQKEDKNSLEKAEKEKLEKEKKEKEQQEKEKKTEAERKLREEEERKKQEEERKAREEQERREAEAKQIVEQAEATVQQLENNQVQDYVAPAQAAVERVADENIKSKLVYRIGLVQNAINIRAQQAAEAEQARQAAERQATENQIVEQQESVAAGGYFKDYRGRWHRPNGQYASKKEIANAGLAW
;
A
#
# COMPACT_ATOMS: atom_id res chain seq x y z
N MET A 1 -2.22 5.05 -37.24
CA MET A 1 -2.12 4.70 -38.68
C MET A 1 -3.42 4.01 -39.10
N LYS A 2 -3.82 4.07 -40.39
CA LYS A 2 -4.93 3.29 -41.02
C LYS A 2 -6.29 3.45 -40.30
N LYS A 3 -7.20 4.35 -40.69
CA LYS A 3 -7.94 4.48 -41.97
C LYS A 3 -8.52 3.15 -42.49
N TRP A 4 -9.85 3.04 -42.50
CA TRP A 4 -10.65 2.19 -43.38
C TRP A 4 -11.80 3.03 -43.95
N LEU A 5 -12.15 2.81 -45.22
CA LEU A 5 -13.18 3.53 -45.99
C LEU A 5 -13.75 2.57 -47.03
N PHE A 6 -15.08 2.42 -47.06
CA PHE A 6 -15.85 1.88 -48.19
C PHE A 6 -17.17 2.68 -48.22
N LEU A 7 -17.41 3.50 -49.26
CA LEU A 7 -18.12 3.13 -50.49
C LEU A 7 -19.55 2.60 -50.20
N THR A 8 -20.62 3.40 -50.25
CA THR A 8 -21.27 4.18 -51.35
C THR A 8 -22.25 3.38 -52.22
N ALA A 9 -23.35 4.05 -52.56
CA ALA A 9 -24.31 3.81 -53.65
C ALA A 9 -25.46 2.80 -53.46
N LEU A 10 -26.67 3.34 -53.32
CA LEU A 10 -27.74 3.08 -54.30
C LEU A 10 -28.59 4.36 -54.50
N THR A 11 -29.05 4.61 -55.71
CA THR A 11 -29.81 5.81 -56.14
C THR A 11 -30.91 5.42 -57.15
N ALA A 12 -31.82 6.35 -57.44
CA ALA A 12 -33.00 6.20 -58.34
C ALA A 12 -34.08 5.22 -57.82
N LEU A 13 -35.35 5.26 -58.27
CA LEU A 13 -36.11 6.08 -59.25
C LEU A 13 -37.54 6.28 -58.64
N LEU A 14 -38.47 7.18 -59.00
CA LEU A 14 -38.79 8.00 -60.18
C LEU A 14 -39.33 9.40 -59.76
N LEU A 15 -39.36 10.34 -60.70
CA LEU A 15 -40.33 11.45 -60.80
C LEU A 15 -40.61 11.73 -62.30
N GLY A 16 -41.77 12.31 -62.61
CA GLY A 16 -42.23 12.64 -63.98
C GLY A 16 -43.21 11.60 -64.56
N ALA A 17 -44.11 11.94 -65.49
CA ALA A 17 -44.38 13.22 -66.18
C ALA A 17 -45.92 13.43 -66.24
N CYS A 18 -46.50 14.64 -66.23
CA CYS A 18 -46.64 15.57 -67.38
C CYS A 18 -46.99 14.83 -68.69
N SER A 19 -48.11 15.12 -69.39
CA SER A 19 -48.42 16.40 -70.03
C SER A 19 -49.82 16.38 -70.70
N THR A 20 -50.32 17.57 -71.08
CA THR A 20 -51.09 17.92 -72.32
C THR A 20 -52.32 17.07 -72.77
N GLU A 21 -53.37 17.61 -73.40
CA GLU A 21 -53.64 18.96 -73.92
C GLU A 21 -55.15 19.19 -74.15
N ASN A 22 -55.49 20.46 -74.43
CA ASN A 22 -56.47 20.94 -75.42
C ASN A 22 -57.57 21.88 -74.89
N GLU A 23 -57.79 22.93 -75.68
CA GLU A 23 -58.74 24.03 -75.49
C GLU A 23 -60.01 23.81 -76.35
N VAL A 24 -61.14 24.46 -76.02
CA VAL A 24 -62.09 25.12 -76.95
C VAL A 24 -63.46 25.42 -76.29
N SER A 25 -63.92 26.67 -76.45
CA SER A 25 -65.29 27.23 -76.37
C SER A 25 -66.21 27.01 -75.16
N GLN A 26 -66.66 28.16 -74.60
CA GLN A 26 -68.05 28.68 -74.60
C GLN A 26 -69.19 27.66 -74.88
N GLU A 27 -70.35 27.66 -74.21
CA GLU A 27 -71.18 28.80 -73.76
C GLU A 27 -72.36 28.32 -72.85
N ASN A 28 -72.85 29.15 -71.92
CA ASN A 28 -74.16 29.05 -71.21
C ASN A 28 -74.45 27.77 -70.36
N THR A 29 -75.31 27.77 -69.33
CA THR A 29 -76.27 28.77 -68.80
C THR A 29 -76.36 28.71 -67.26
N ASP A 30 -76.91 29.76 -66.62
CA ASP A 30 -77.18 29.84 -65.18
C ASP A 30 -78.18 28.80 -64.59
N LYS A 31 -78.17 28.72 -63.24
CA LYS A 31 -79.29 28.43 -62.29
C LYS A 31 -79.20 27.17 -61.39
N GLN A 32 -78.14 27.00 -60.57
CA GLN A 32 -78.31 26.25 -59.30
C GLN A 32 -77.37 26.60 -58.12
N ILE A 33 -76.95 27.87 -57.96
CA ILE A 33 -76.13 28.29 -56.81
C ILE A 33 -76.94 29.25 -55.93
N GLY A 34 -77.39 28.77 -54.76
CA GLY A 34 -78.16 29.60 -53.81
C GLY A 34 -78.46 29.00 -52.44
N PHE A 35 -78.70 27.68 -52.33
CA PHE A 35 -79.12 27.06 -51.06
C PHE A 35 -78.08 26.17 -50.38
N VAL A 36 -77.19 25.51 -51.14
CA VAL A 36 -76.23 24.51 -50.60
C VAL A 36 -75.10 25.15 -49.77
N GLN A 37 -74.61 26.34 -50.14
CA GLN A 37 -73.38 26.93 -49.57
C GLN A 37 -73.45 27.37 -48.09
N LYS A 38 -74.59 27.21 -47.40
CA LYS A 38 -74.78 27.70 -46.02
C LYS A 38 -74.78 26.62 -44.93
N GLU A 39 -75.02 25.37 -45.30
CA GLU A 39 -75.02 24.23 -44.37
C GLU A 39 -73.65 23.53 -44.37
N ASP A 40 -73.04 23.35 -45.54
CA ASP A 40 -71.69 22.79 -45.70
C ASP A 40 -70.64 23.59 -44.92
N LYS A 41 -70.63 24.93 -45.00
CA LYS A 41 -69.64 25.79 -44.33
C LYS A 41 -69.64 25.64 -42.80
N ASN A 42 -70.81 25.44 -42.20
CA ASN A 42 -70.95 25.29 -40.75
C ASN A 42 -70.45 23.90 -40.28
N SER A 43 -70.72 22.85 -41.07
CA SER A 43 -70.19 21.51 -40.80
C SER A 43 -68.67 21.43 -40.97
N LEU A 44 -68.11 22.08 -41.99
CA LEU A 44 -66.66 22.18 -42.24
C LEU A 44 -65.94 22.97 -41.14
N GLU A 45 -66.40 24.18 -40.77
CA GLU A 45 -65.80 24.95 -39.66
C GLU A 45 -65.77 24.15 -38.35
N LYS A 46 -66.81 23.38 -38.07
CA LYS A 46 -66.91 22.56 -36.85
C LYS A 46 -65.94 21.37 -36.89
N ALA A 47 -65.80 20.72 -38.05
CA ALA A 47 -64.86 19.62 -38.26
C ALA A 47 -63.38 20.10 -38.22
N GLU A 48 -63.07 21.27 -38.78
CA GLU A 48 -61.75 21.88 -38.69
C GLU A 48 -61.39 22.27 -37.25
N LYS A 49 -62.32 22.88 -36.50
CA LYS A 49 -62.11 23.19 -35.08
C LYS A 49 -61.85 21.93 -34.24
N GLU A 50 -62.59 20.84 -34.46
CA GLU A 50 -62.35 19.58 -33.75
C GLU A 50 -60.99 18.95 -34.10
N LYS A 51 -60.58 19.00 -35.37
CA LYS A 51 -59.23 18.59 -35.80
C LYS A 51 -58.14 19.41 -35.12
N LEU A 52 -58.28 20.74 -35.13
CA LEU A 52 -57.30 21.65 -34.55
C LEU A 52 -57.17 21.49 -33.03
N GLU A 53 -58.28 21.18 -32.34
CA GLU A 53 -58.29 20.90 -30.90
C GLU A 53 -57.64 19.54 -30.56
N LYS A 54 -57.88 18.51 -31.38
CA LYS A 54 -57.18 17.21 -31.28
C LYS A 54 -55.67 17.36 -31.50
N GLU A 55 -55.25 18.05 -32.57
CA GLU A 55 -53.84 18.28 -32.88
C GLU A 55 -53.13 19.08 -31.77
N LYS A 56 -53.80 20.06 -31.16
CA LYS A 56 -53.29 20.76 -29.97
C LYS A 56 -53.07 19.82 -28.78
N LYS A 57 -54.04 18.95 -28.48
CA LYS A 57 -53.94 18.00 -27.37
C LYS A 57 -52.84 16.95 -27.59
N GLU A 58 -52.69 16.44 -28.81
CA GLU A 58 -51.56 15.55 -29.17
C GLU A 58 -50.20 16.26 -29.03
N LYS A 59 -50.08 17.52 -29.48
CA LYS A 59 -48.84 18.29 -29.31
C LYS A 59 -48.51 18.56 -27.84
N GLU A 60 -49.50 18.96 -27.04
CA GLU A 60 -49.35 19.18 -25.60
C GLU A 60 -48.98 17.88 -24.86
N GLN A 61 -49.53 16.74 -25.27
CA GLN A 61 -49.22 15.43 -24.70
C GLN A 61 -47.80 14.96 -25.08
N GLN A 62 -47.39 15.07 -26.34
CA GLN A 62 -46.01 14.80 -26.75
C GLN A 62 -44.99 15.72 -26.06
N GLU A 63 -45.33 16.98 -25.81
CA GLU A 63 -44.45 17.92 -25.12
C GLU A 63 -44.30 17.55 -23.63
N LYS A 64 -45.38 17.13 -22.97
CA LYS A 64 -45.32 16.58 -21.61
C LYS A 64 -44.49 15.30 -21.53
N GLU A 65 -44.66 14.36 -22.48
CA GLU A 65 -43.88 13.12 -22.55
C GLU A 65 -42.39 13.41 -22.80
N LYS A 66 -42.04 14.29 -23.74
CA LYS A 66 -40.64 14.72 -23.97
C LYS A 66 -40.04 15.39 -22.74
N LYS A 67 -40.83 16.19 -22.00
CA LYS A 67 -40.37 16.85 -20.77
C LYS A 67 -40.12 15.87 -19.63
N THR A 68 -41.02 14.90 -19.41
CA THR A 68 -40.82 13.87 -18.37
C THR A 68 -39.71 12.88 -18.73
N GLU A 69 -39.53 12.54 -20.01
CA GLU A 69 -38.40 11.74 -20.48
C GLU A 69 -37.06 12.49 -20.29
N ALA A 70 -37.01 13.78 -20.61
CA ALA A 70 -35.82 14.61 -20.38
C ALA A 70 -35.49 14.77 -18.89
N GLU A 71 -36.49 15.04 -18.04
CA GLU A 71 -36.31 15.12 -16.59
C GLU A 71 -35.85 13.78 -16.00
N ARG A 72 -36.40 12.66 -16.47
CA ARG A 72 -35.97 11.31 -16.09
C ARG A 72 -34.51 11.05 -16.47
N LYS A 73 -34.10 11.38 -17.70
CA LYS A 73 -32.71 11.24 -18.15
C LYS A 73 -31.75 12.10 -17.33
N LEU A 74 -32.15 13.31 -16.94
CA LEU A 74 -31.35 14.19 -16.09
C LEU A 74 -31.11 13.55 -14.71
N ARG A 75 -32.16 13.01 -14.09
CA ARG A 75 -32.07 12.29 -12.80
C ARG A 75 -31.23 11.02 -12.91
N GLU A 76 -31.41 10.23 -13.97
CA GLU A 76 -30.60 9.02 -14.23
C GLU A 76 -29.12 9.35 -14.49
N GLU A 77 -28.79 10.52 -15.05
CA GLU A 77 -27.41 11.00 -15.17
C GLU A 77 -26.82 11.47 -13.83
N GLU A 78 -27.60 12.18 -13.02
CA GLU A 78 -27.21 12.64 -11.68
C GLU A 78 -26.95 11.47 -10.71
N GLU A 79 -27.85 10.48 -10.67
CA GLU A 79 -27.66 9.27 -9.87
C GLU A 79 -26.40 8.49 -10.30
N ARG A 80 -26.12 8.39 -11.61
CA ARG A 80 -24.92 7.71 -12.11
C ARG A 80 -23.64 8.45 -11.77
N LYS A 81 -23.62 9.79 -11.82
CA LYS A 81 -22.50 10.61 -11.35
C LYS A 81 -22.24 10.37 -9.86
N LYS A 82 -23.29 10.42 -9.03
CA LYS A 82 -23.20 10.17 -7.59
C LYS A 82 -22.69 8.76 -7.27
N GLN A 83 -23.16 7.73 -7.98
CA GLN A 83 -22.66 6.36 -7.83
C GLN A 83 -21.18 6.23 -8.26
N GLU A 84 -20.75 6.93 -9.30
CA GLU A 84 -19.35 6.92 -9.74
C GLU A 84 -18.42 7.63 -8.74
N GLU A 85 -18.87 8.75 -8.15
CA GLU A 85 -18.16 9.45 -7.08
C GLU A 85 -18.09 8.62 -5.79
N GLU A 86 -19.18 8.01 -5.36
CA GLU A 86 -19.20 7.13 -4.17
C GLU A 86 -18.28 5.92 -4.38
N ARG A 87 -18.29 5.31 -5.57
CA ARG A 87 -17.38 4.21 -5.90
C ARG A 87 -15.92 4.64 -5.85
N LYS A 88 -15.57 5.80 -6.43
CA LYS A 88 -14.19 6.34 -6.35
C LYS A 88 -13.78 6.64 -4.91
N ALA A 89 -14.68 7.13 -4.07
CA ALA A 89 -14.40 7.37 -2.65
C ALA A 89 -14.14 6.05 -1.88
N ARG A 90 -14.90 4.99 -2.17
CA ARG A 90 -14.68 3.63 -1.62
C ARG A 90 -13.35 3.04 -2.10
N GLU A 91 -13.08 3.06 -3.40
CA GLU A 91 -11.81 2.59 -4.00
C GLU A 91 -10.59 3.34 -3.43
N GLU A 92 -10.71 4.66 -3.19
CA GLU A 92 -9.69 5.48 -2.53
C GLU A 92 -9.50 5.11 -1.05
N GLN A 93 -10.58 4.88 -0.29
CA GLN A 93 -10.52 4.44 1.11
C GLN A 93 -9.89 3.05 1.23
N GLU A 94 -10.34 2.07 0.44
CA GLU A 94 -9.81 0.71 0.43
C GLU A 94 -8.31 0.69 0.13
N ARG A 95 -7.83 1.53 -0.80
CA ARG A 95 -6.40 1.69 -1.06
C ARG A 95 -5.62 2.24 0.14
N ARG A 96 -6.15 3.26 0.83
CA ARG A 96 -5.52 3.84 2.04
C ARG A 96 -5.49 2.84 3.19
N GLU A 97 -6.56 2.06 3.37
CA GLU A 97 -6.59 1.00 4.37
C GLU A 97 -5.61 -0.13 4.05
N ALA A 98 -5.44 -0.49 2.77
CA ALA A 98 -4.46 -1.47 2.34
C ALA A 98 -3.01 -0.99 2.56
N GLU A 99 -2.73 0.28 2.24
CA GLU A 99 -1.43 0.92 2.52
C GLU A 99 -1.12 0.96 4.02
N ALA A 100 -2.10 1.36 4.85
CA ALA A 100 -1.96 1.36 6.31
C ALA A 100 -1.70 -0.05 6.88
N LYS A 101 -2.37 -1.09 6.34
CA LYS A 101 -2.14 -2.50 6.72
C LYS A 101 -0.72 -2.95 6.35
N GLN A 102 -0.23 -2.63 5.15
CA GLN A 102 1.15 -2.92 4.74
C GLN A 102 2.20 -2.20 5.60
N ILE A 103 1.94 -0.96 6.02
CA ILE A 103 2.84 -0.22 6.92
C ILE A 103 2.91 -0.90 8.31
N VAL A 104 1.76 -1.36 8.85
CA VAL A 104 1.73 -2.11 10.10
C VAL A 104 2.47 -3.45 9.97
N GLU A 105 2.21 -4.23 8.92
CA GLU A 105 2.87 -5.51 8.67
C GLU A 105 4.39 -5.35 8.53
N GLN A 106 4.85 -4.30 7.82
CA GLN A 106 6.27 -3.99 7.66
C GLN A 106 6.93 -3.54 8.99
N ALA A 107 6.19 -2.83 9.86
CA ALA A 107 6.65 -2.45 11.19
C ALA A 107 6.71 -3.67 12.14
N GLU A 108 5.72 -4.56 12.12
CA GLU A 108 5.74 -5.80 12.89
C GLU A 108 6.88 -6.72 12.45
N ALA A 109 7.12 -6.87 11.14
CA ALA A 109 8.21 -7.69 10.61
C ALA A 109 9.61 -7.18 11.03
N THR A 110 9.85 -5.86 11.01
CA THR A 110 11.14 -5.28 11.43
C THR A 110 11.34 -5.33 12.94
N VAL A 111 10.29 -5.14 13.74
CA VAL A 111 10.33 -5.36 15.19
C VAL A 111 10.60 -6.84 15.51
N GLN A 112 10.00 -7.77 14.76
CA GLN A 112 10.26 -9.21 14.94
C GLN A 112 11.70 -9.57 14.55
N GLN A 113 12.26 -8.95 13.51
CA GLN A 113 13.66 -9.12 13.13
C GLN A 113 14.61 -8.60 14.23
N LEU A 114 14.31 -7.46 14.85
CA LEU A 114 15.04 -6.96 16.01
C LEU A 114 14.94 -7.92 17.22
N GLU A 115 13.74 -8.40 17.55
CA GLU A 115 13.50 -9.35 18.64
C GLU A 115 14.23 -10.69 18.45
N ASN A 116 14.25 -11.22 17.23
CA ASN A 116 14.83 -12.53 16.94
C ASN A 116 16.36 -12.53 16.97
N ASN A 117 17.00 -11.41 16.58
CA ASN A 117 18.46 -11.30 16.48
C ASN A 117 19.10 -10.58 17.69
N GLN A 118 18.40 -9.59 18.25
CA GLN A 118 18.87 -8.76 19.38
C GLN A 118 20.29 -8.19 19.16
N VAL A 119 20.46 -7.49 18.02
CA VAL A 119 21.67 -6.74 17.66
C VAL A 119 21.31 -5.29 17.37
N GLN A 120 22.24 -4.37 17.66
CA GLN A 120 21.99 -2.92 17.65
C GLN A 120 21.56 -2.40 16.26
N ASP A 121 22.09 -2.98 15.19
CA ASP A 121 21.88 -2.54 13.81
C ASP A 121 20.42 -2.62 13.35
N TYR A 122 19.59 -3.48 13.97
CA TYR A 122 18.16 -3.58 13.67
C TYR A 122 17.28 -2.61 14.46
N VAL A 123 17.82 -1.88 15.44
CA VAL A 123 17.05 -0.94 16.25
C VAL A 123 16.52 0.24 15.42
N ALA A 124 17.41 0.91 14.67
CA ALA A 124 17.01 2.06 13.86
C ALA A 124 16.04 1.70 12.70
N PRO A 125 16.22 0.59 11.96
CA PRO A 125 15.22 0.09 11.00
C PRO A 125 13.85 -0.17 11.63
N ALA A 126 13.79 -0.82 12.80
CA ALA A 126 12.53 -1.07 13.49
C ALA A 126 11.85 0.23 13.94
N GLN A 127 12.60 1.17 14.52
CA GLN A 127 12.08 2.49 14.90
C GLN A 127 11.55 3.26 13.69
N ALA A 128 12.29 3.29 12.58
CA ALA A 128 11.89 4.00 11.36
C ALA A 128 10.66 3.39 10.67
N ALA A 129 10.45 2.07 10.78
CA ALA A 129 9.24 1.43 10.30
C ALA A 129 8.03 1.72 11.22
N VAL A 130 8.21 1.62 12.54
CA VAL A 130 7.16 1.92 13.53
C VAL A 130 6.71 3.37 13.51
N GLU A 131 7.62 4.32 13.22
CA GLU A 131 7.26 5.75 13.16
C GLU A 131 6.22 6.06 12.06
N ARG A 132 6.16 5.23 11.00
CA ARG A 132 5.20 5.35 9.91
C ARG A 132 3.80 4.84 10.27
N VAL A 133 3.63 4.09 11.36
CA VAL A 133 2.35 3.51 11.77
C VAL A 133 1.42 4.62 12.28
N ALA A 134 0.23 4.74 11.66
CA ALA A 134 -0.75 5.79 11.99
C ALA A 134 -1.69 5.44 13.17
N ASP A 135 -1.78 4.17 13.58
CA ASP A 135 -2.54 3.77 14.77
C ASP A 135 -1.64 3.87 16.01
N GLU A 136 -1.92 4.84 16.88
CA GLU A 136 -1.14 5.10 18.08
C GLU A 136 -1.15 3.94 19.10
N ASN A 137 -2.18 3.10 19.12
CA ASN A 137 -2.23 1.91 19.99
C ASN A 137 -1.32 0.80 19.47
N ILE A 138 -1.21 0.65 18.14
CA ILE A 138 -0.25 -0.27 17.51
C ILE A 138 1.17 0.29 17.69
N LYS A 139 1.38 1.56 17.32
CA LYS A 139 2.68 2.26 17.46
C LYS A 139 3.23 2.16 18.89
N SER A 140 2.41 2.45 19.91
CA SER A 140 2.79 2.34 21.32
C SER A 140 3.25 0.93 21.72
N LYS A 141 2.56 -0.13 21.26
CA LYS A 141 2.95 -1.53 21.53
C LYS A 141 4.28 -1.89 20.85
N LEU A 142 4.50 -1.43 19.63
CA LEU A 142 5.74 -1.70 18.88
C LEU A 142 6.93 -0.92 19.45
N VAL A 143 6.75 0.34 19.84
CA VAL A 143 7.76 1.12 20.59
C VAL A 143 8.12 0.44 21.91
N TYR A 144 7.14 -0.07 22.66
CA TYR A 144 7.39 -0.83 23.90
C TYR A 144 8.22 -2.10 23.65
N ARG A 145 7.90 -2.88 22.61
CA ARG A 145 8.69 -4.07 22.19
C ARG A 145 10.14 -3.70 21.87
N ILE A 146 10.36 -2.65 21.06
CA ILE A 146 11.71 -2.13 20.76
C ILE A 146 12.46 -1.75 22.05
N GLY A 147 11.79 -1.07 22.99
CA GLY A 147 12.37 -0.67 24.27
C GLY A 147 12.85 -1.84 25.12
N LEU A 148 12.09 -2.94 25.18
CA LEU A 148 12.50 -4.18 25.86
C LEU A 148 13.74 -4.80 25.20
N VAL A 149 13.79 -4.87 23.86
CA VAL A 149 14.96 -5.45 23.17
C VAL A 149 16.20 -4.57 23.32
N GLN A 150 16.07 -3.24 23.22
CA GLN A 150 17.19 -2.33 23.45
C GLN A 150 17.76 -2.46 24.87
N ASN A 151 16.90 -2.65 25.87
CA ASN A 151 17.33 -2.92 27.25
C ASN A 151 18.11 -4.25 27.34
N ALA A 152 17.61 -5.32 26.73
CA ALA A 152 18.29 -6.62 26.70
C ALA A 152 19.64 -6.58 25.94
N ILE A 153 19.73 -5.82 24.84
CA ILE A 153 20.99 -5.56 24.11
C ILE A 153 22.00 -4.86 25.03
N ASN A 154 21.59 -3.81 25.74
CA ASN A 154 22.46 -3.06 26.64
C ASN A 154 23.01 -3.93 27.78
N ILE A 155 22.13 -4.74 28.40
CA ILE A 155 22.54 -5.69 29.46
C ILE A 155 23.53 -6.73 28.91
N ARG A 156 23.27 -7.30 27.73
CA ARG A 156 24.19 -8.25 27.08
C ARG A 156 25.55 -7.61 26.77
N ALA A 157 25.55 -6.37 26.29
CA ALA A 157 26.79 -5.64 25.98
C ALA A 157 27.62 -5.36 27.24
N GLN A 158 26.98 -4.95 28.35
CA GLN A 158 27.66 -4.78 29.64
C GLN A 158 28.23 -6.11 30.14
N GLN A 159 27.43 -7.18 30.16
CA GLN A 159 27.88 -8.51 30.60
C GLN A 159 29.04 -9.06 29.76
N ALA A 160 29.03 -8.80 28.44
CA ALA A 160 30.13 -9.18 27.55
C ALA A 160 31.43 -8.40 27.89
N ALA A 161 31.34 -7.08 28.12
CA ALA A 161 32.48 -6.26 28.49
C ALA A 161 33.07 -6.65 29.87
N GLU A 162 32.22 -6.92 30.87
CA GLU A 162 32.63 -7.41 32.19
C GLU A 162 33.30 -8.79 32.09
N ALA A 163 32.74 -9.71 31.28
CA ALA A 163 33.32 -11.02 31.04
C ALA A 163 34.65 -10.96 30.27
N GLU A 164 34.83 -9.99 29.37
CA GLU A 164 36.10 -9.77 28.68
C GLU A 164 37.16 -9.20 29.64
N GLN A 165 36.82 -8.20 30.46
CA GLN A 165 37.72 -7.67 31.49
C GLN A 165 38.16 -8.76 32.48
N ALA A 166 37.24 -9.64 32.90
CA ALA A 166 37.56 -10.78 33.76
C ALA A 166 38.53 -11.77 33.08
N ARG A 167 38.37 -12.05 31.78
CA ARG A 167 39.31 -12.88 31.00
C ARG A 167 40.69 -12.23 30.90
N GLN A 168 40.77 -10.95 30.54
CA GLN A 168 42.04 -10.21 30.46
C GLN A 168 42.75 -10.14 31.82
N ALA A 169 42.01 -10.01 32.93
CA ALA A 169 42.58 -10.03 34.28
C ALA A 169 43.15 -11.42 34.63
N ALA A 170 42.43 -12.50 34.35
CA ALA A 170 42.89 -13.86 34.58
C ALA A 170 44.12 -14.23 33.70
N GLU A 171 44.16 -13.78 32.45
CA GLU A 171 45.30 -13.97 31.54
C GLU A 171 46.55 -13.22 32.02
N ARG A 172 46.40 -11.99 32.52
CA ARG A 172 47.49 -11.24 33.16
C ARG A 172 48.01 -11.95 34.40
N GLN A 173 47.13 -12.42 35.29
CA GLN A 173 47.53 -13.17 36.49
C GLN A 173 48.23 -14.49 36.15
N ALA A 174 47.76 -15.22 35.12
CA ALA A 174 48.44 -16.42 34.64
C ALA A 174 49.84 -16.11 34.08
N THR A 175 49.99 -15.00 33.37
CA THR A 175 51.28 -14.53 32.84
C THR A 175 52.23 -14.09 33.97
N GLU A 176 51.74 -13.34 34.95
CA GLU A 176 52.50 -12.89 36.12
C GLU A 176 52.99 -14.07 36.96
N ASN A 177 52.13 -15.05 37.24
CA ASN A 177 52.51 -16.28 37.93
C ASN A 177 53.62 -17.04 37.18
N GLN A 178 53.53 -17.18 35.84
CA GLN A 178 54.58 -17.84 35.05
C GLN A 178 55.92 -17.07 35.06
N ILE A 179 55.88 -15.73 35.18
CA ILE A 179 57.09 -14.90 35.32
C ILE A 179 57.70 -15.09 36.71
N VAL A 180 56.89 -15.13 37.76
CA VAL A 180 57.34 -15.38 39.14
C VAL A 180 57.93 -16.79 39.28
N GLU A 181 57.26 -17.84 38.80
CA GLU A 181 57.78 -19.22 38.81
C GLU A 181 59.13 -19.34 38.07
N GLN A 182 59.27 -18.67 36.91
CA GLN A 182 60.55 -18.60 36.20
C GLN A 182 61.61 -17.85 37.01
N GLN A 183 61.28 -16.69 37.60
CA GLN A 183 62.23 -15.91 38.39
C GLN A 183 62.70 -16.64 39.65
N GLU A 184 61.79 -17.32 40.36
CA GLU A 184 62.14 -18.18 41.50
C GLU A 184 63.04 -19.35 41.07
N SER A 185 62.73 -20.02 39.95
CA SER A 185 63.55 -21.14 39.45
C SER A 185 64.98 -20.70 39.07
N VAL A 186 65.15 -19.48 38.54
CA VAL A 186 66.45 -18.91 38.21
C VAL A 186 67.18 -18.46 39.49
N ALA A 187 66.50 -17.82 40.43
CA ALA A 187 67.07 -17.41 41.71
C ALA A 187 67.52 -18.62 42.55
N ALA A 188 66.80 -19.74 42.46
CA ALA A 188 67.17 -21.01 43.08
C ALA A 188 68.21 -21.84 42.29
N GLY A 189 68.79 -21.29 41.22
CA GLY A 189 69.83 -21.96 40.43
C GLY A 189 69.36 -23.24 39.74
N GLY A 190 68.07 -23.34 39.40
CA GLY A 190 67.43 -24.52 38.82
C GLY A 190 67.09 -25.63 39.83
N TYR A 191 67.27 -25.40 41.13
CA TYR A 191 66.71 -26.26 42.17
C TYR A 191 65.23 -25.90 42.40
N PHE A 192 64.38 -26.89 42.69
CA PHE A 192 62.94 -26.69 42.92
C PHE A 192 62.43 -27.52 44.11
N LYS A 193 61.34 -27.10 44.78
CA LYS A 193 60.69 -27.92 45.83
C LYS A 193 59.56 -28.78 45.27
N ASP A 194 59.43 -30.00 45.77
CA ASP A 194 58.24 -30.83 45.55
C ASP A 194 57.07 -30.41 46.47
N TYR A 195 55.88 -30.94 46.21
CA TYR A 195 54.68 -30.74 47.01
C TYR A 195 54.77 -31.26 48.46
N ARG A 196 55.87 -31.92 48.84
CA ARG A 196 56.20 -32.30 50.22
C ARG A 196 57.30 -31.40 50.84
N GLY A 197 57.63 -30.29 50.17
CA GLY A 197 58.60 -29.30 50.64
C GLY A 197 60.06 -29.71 50.52
N ARG A 198 60.40 -30.74 49.73
CA ARG A 198 61.77 -31.26 49.57
C ARG A 198 62.42 -30.71 48.31
N TRP A 199 63.70 -30.33 48.39
CA TRP A 199 64.44 -29.81 47.24
C TRP A 199 64.90 -30.91 46.27
N HIS A 200 64.79 -30.60 44.99
CA HIS A 200 65.31 -31.36 43.86
C HIS A 200 66.32 -30.52 43.08
N ARG A 201 67.27 -31.19 42.44
CA ARG A 201 68.26 -30.65 41.48
C ARG A 201 67.60 -30.40 40.12
N PRO A 202 68.25 -29.66 39.19
CA PRO A 202 67.81 -29.56 37.79
C PRO A 202 67.58 -30.90 37.07
N ASN A 203 68.24 -31.99 37.50
CA ASN A 203 68.05 -33.34 36.94
C ASN A 203 66.92 -34.15 37.61
N GLY A 204 66.10 -33.53 38.46
CA GLY A 204 64.97 -34.17 39.15
C GLY A 204 65.33 -35.05 40.36
N GLN A 205 66.61 -35.34 40.62
CA GLN A 205 67.02 -36.07 41.83
C GLN A 205 66.97 -35.17 43.06
N TYR A 206 66.78 -35.74 44.26
CA TYR A 206 66.82 -34.97 45.50
C TYR A 206 68.17 -34.25 45.70
N ALA A 207 68.09 -33.01 46.19
CA ALA A 207 69.25 -32.26 46.65
C ALA A 207 69.57 -32.62 48.12
N SER A 208 70.86 -32.75 48.46
CA SER A 208 71.28 -32.99 49.83
C SER A 208 71.30 -31.70 50.65
N LYS A 209 71.23 -31.81 51.98
CA LYS A 209 71.28 -30.67 52.90
C LYS A 209 72.52 -29.77 52.70
N LYS A 210 73.63 -30.35 52.24
CA LYS A 210 74.86 -29.60 51.92
C LYS A 210 74.73 -28.80 50.62
N GLU A 211 74.10 -29.35 49.59
CA GLU A 211 73.90 -28.65 48.31
C GLU A 211 72.90 -27.50 48.45
N ILE A 212 71.82 -27.70 49.20
CA ILE A 212 70.80 -26.69 49.52
C ILE A 212 71.44 -25.52 50.30
N ALA A 213 72.20 -25.82 51.36
CA ALA A 213 72.91 -24.79 52.12
C ALA A 213 73.99 -24.07 51.29
N ASN A 214 74.72 -24.78 50.43
CA ASN A 214 75.71 -24.18 49.52
C ASN A 214 75.06 -23.26 48.46
N ALA A 215 73.81 -23.54 48.06
CA ALA A 215 73.02 -22.70 47.17
C ALA A 215 72.33 -21.51 47.87
N GLY A 216 72.53 -21.33 49.18
CA GLY A 216 71.86 -20.30 49.97
C GLY A 216 70.37 -20.56 50.24
N LEU A 217 69.88 -21.76 49.92
CA LEU A 217 68.46 -22.13 50.01
C LEU A 217 68.08 -22.56 51.44
N ALA A 218 66.87 -22.19 51.85
CA ALA A 218 66.29 -22.64 53.12
C ALA A 218 65.84 -24.11 53.03
N TRP A 219 66.28 -24.94 53.98
CA TRP A 219 65.97 -26.37 54.08
C TRP A 219 64.49 -26.62 54.39
#